data_AF-A0A7S0I9C0-F1
#
_entry.id   AF-A0A7S0I9C0-F1
#
_cell.length_a   1.000
_cell.length_b   1.000
_cell.length_c   1.000
_cell.angle_alpha   90.00
_cell.angle_beta   90.00
_cell.angle_gamma   90.00
#
_symmetry.space_group_name_H-M   'P 1'
#
loop_
_entity.id
_entity.type
_entity.pdbx_description
1 polymer ?
#
loop_
_entity_poly.entity_id
_entity_poly.type
_entity_poly.pdbx_seq_one_letter_code
_entity_poly.pdbx_strand_id
1 'polypeptide(L)'
;NFGITDEDVADAFSKSAALFALGDDEKAKLNPYDPVTNLGFSAFASEALNARRPADLREGFKYKNNDVFDNVMTGTPAGFAETCEGFYRKCLAAARRIAVACALALELPGDDSRFF
;
A
#
# COMPACT_ATOMS: atom_id res chain seq x y z
N ASN A 1 -1.69 -16.52 -12.41
CA ASN A 1 -0.79 -15.62 -13.15
C ASN A 1 -1.50 -14.28 -13.35
N PHE A 2 -1.39 -13.37 -12.38
CA PHE A 2 -2.20 -12.14 -12.31
C PHE A 2 -1.57 -10.92 -12.99
N GLY A 3 -0.40 -11.08 -13.64
CA GLY A 3 0.36 -9.99 -14.25
C GLY A 3 1.28 -9.23 -13.29
N ILE A 4 1.51 -9.78 -12.10
CA ILE A 4 2.58 -9.37 -11.18
C ILE A 4 3.63 -10.48 -11.25
N THR A 5 4.87 -10.13 -11.57
CA THR A 5 5.99 -11.09 -11.66
C THR A 5 6.61 -11.32 -10.29
N ASP A 6 7.40 -12.39 -10.14
CA ASP A 6 8.18 -12.63 -8.92
C ASP A 6 9.22 -11.51 -8.70
N GLU A 7 9.73 -10.92 -9.78
CA GLU A 7 10.64 -9.76 -9.73
C GLU A 7 9.95 -8.52 -9.16
N ASP A 8 8.68 -8.27 -9.53
CA ASP A 8 7.90 -7.15 -8.98
C ASP A 8 7.69 -7.29 -7.47
N VAL A 9 7.40 -8.51 -7.02
CA VAL A 9 7.24 -8.81 -5.60
C VAL A 9 8.58 -8.65 -4.89
N ALA A 10 9.66 -9.21 -5.45
CA ALA A 10 10.99 -9.12 -4.86
C ALA A 10 11.47 -7.67 -4.71
N ASP A 11 11.26 -6.81 -5.73
CA ASP A 11 11.59 -5.40 -5.64
C ASP A 11 10.76 -4.68 -4.57
N ALA A 12 9.43 -4.86 -4.57
CA ALA A 12 8.56 -4.26 -3.56
C ALA A 12 8.94 -4.63 -2.13
N PHE A 13 9.23 -5.92 -1.87
CA PHE A 13 9.69 -6.38 -0.57
C PHE A 13 11.08 -5.86 -0.22
N SER A 14 12.00 -5.78 -1.19
CA SER A 14 13.35 -5.24 -0.99
C SER A 14 13.31 -3.76 -0.59
N LYS A 15 12.50 -2.94 -1.30
CA LYS A 15 12.31 -1.52 -0.98
C LYS A 15 11.60 -1.31 0.35
N SER A 16 10.61 -2.14 0.66
CA SER A 16 9.94 -2.13 1.97
C SER A 16 10.90 -2.48 3.11
N ALA A 17 11.73 -3.52 2.94
CA ALA A 17 12.75 -3.89 3.91
C ALA A 17 13.77 -2.75 4.12
N ALA A 18 14.19 -2.07 3.04
CA ALA A 18 15.09 -0.93 3.13
C ALA A 18 14.49 0.25 3.91
N LEU A 19 13.20 0.55 3.73
CA LEU A 19 12.50 1.57 4.52
C LEU A 19 12.49 1.22 6.02
N PHE A 20 12.15 -0.03 6.36
CA PHE A 20 12.04 -0.44 7.76
C PHE A 20 13.38 -0.76 8.43
N ALA A 21 14.46 -0.90 7.66
CA ALA A 21 15.83 -1.01 8.16
C ALA A 21 16.44 0.35 8.56
N LEU A 22 15.77 1.47 8.28
CA LEU A 22 16.19 2.79 8.75
C LEU A 22 16.29 2.83 10.28
N GLY A 23 17.26 3.58 10.80
CA GLY A 23 17.35 3.85 12.23
C GLY A 23 16.23 4.78 12.70
N ASP A 24 15.98 4.82 14.01
CA ASP A 24 14.88 5.59 14.60
C ASP A 24 14.93 7.08 14.23
N ASP A 25 16.13 7.68 14.22
CA ASP A 25 16.33 9.08 13.84
C ASP A 25 15.97 9.38 12.37
N GLU A 26 16.17 8.41 11.47
CA GLU A 26 15.79 8.54 10.07
C GLU A 26 14.28 8.28 9.90
N LYS A 27 13.72 7.30 10.62
CA LYS A 27 12.28 7.04 10.65
C LYS A 27 11.49 8.23 11.18
N ALA A 28 12.05 9.01 12.12
CA ALA A 28 11.45 10.24 12.63
C ALA A 28 11.29 11.34 11.56
N LYS A 29 12.00 11.24 10.43
CA LYS A 29 11.90 12.17 9.28
C LYS A 29 10.86 11.74 8.25
N LEU A 30 10.32 10.52 8.37
CA LEU A 30 9.25 10.04 7.50
C LEU A 30 7.98 10.86 7.73
N ASN A 31 7.17 11.02 6.68
CA ASN A 31 5.86 11.62 6.83
C ASN A 31 5.03 10.80 7.85
N PRO A 32 4.60 11.38 8.99
CA PRO A 32 3.91 10.63 10.02
C PRO A 32 2.53 10.19 9.54
N TYR A 33 2.05 9.09 10.11
CA TYR A 33 0.72 8.60 9.83
C TYR A 33 -0.35 9.62 10.22
N ASP A 34 -1.23 9.92 9.27
CA ASP A 34 -2.41 10.76 9.49
C ASP A 34 -3.69 9.91 9.39
N PRO A 35 -4.51 9.81 10.46
CA PRO A 35 -5.76 9.05 10.44
C PRO A 35 -6.84 9.65 9.53
N VAL A 36 -6.78 10.93 9.19
CA VAL A 36 -7.77 11.58 8.30
C VAL A 36 -7.51 11.16 6.86
N THR A 37 -6.27 11.25 6.40
CA THR A 37 -5.89 10.84 5.04
C THR A 37 -5.61 9.34 4.92
N ASN A 38 -5.34 8.66 6.04
CA ASN A 38 -4.90 7.27 6.15
C ASN A 38 -3.64 6.99 5.29
N LEU A 39 -2.65 7.87 5.41
CA LEU A 39 -1.37 7.85 4.69
C LEU A 39 -0.20 8.02 5.65
N GLY A 40 1.02 7.66 5.21
CA GLY A 40 2.25 7.91 5.95
C GLY A 40 2.69 6.76 6.85
N PHE A 41 3.71 7.04 7.67
CA PHE A 41 4.41 6.09 8.52
C PHE A 41 3.78 5.96 9.91
N SER A 42 3.39 4.75 10.27
CA SER A 42 2.97 4.36 11.61
C SER A 42 4.14 3.71 12.34
N ALA A 43 4.60 4.33 13.43
CA ALA A 43 5.72 3.84 14.22
C ALA A 43 5.40 2.50 14.92
N PHE A 44 6.46 1.79 15.34
CA PHE A 44 6.33 0.50 16.00
C PHE A 44 5.40 0.55 17.21
N ALA A 45 4.44 -0.38 17.27
CA ALA A 45 3.49 -0.51 18.37
C ALA A 45 2.67 0.78 18.67
N SER A 46 2.42 1.61 17.65
CA SER A 46 1.62 2.83 17.77
C SER A 46 0.11 2.61 17.54
N GLU A 47 -0.28 1.60 16.76
CA GLU A 47 -1.68 1.33 16.45
C GLU A 47 -2.27 0.28 17.40
N ALA A 48 -3.32 0.66 18.13
CA ALA A 48 -4.15 -0.24 18.94
C ALA A 48 -5.62 -0.07 18.58
N LEU A 49 -6.14 -0.94 17.71
CA LEU A 49 -7.55 -0.90 17.28
C LEU A 49 -8.53 -1.17 18.44
N ASN A 50 -8.09 -1.90 19.45
CA ASN A 50 -8.82 -2.11 20.69
C ASN A 50 -7.99 -1.59 21.86
N ALA A 51 -8.42 -0.48 22.47
CA ALA A 51 -7.72 0.14 23.60
C ALA A 51 -7.57 -0.75 24.84
N ARG A 52 -8.28 -1.89 24.90
CA ARG A 52 -8.16 -2.88 25.99
C ARG A 52 -7.11 -3.96 25.71
N ARG A 53 -6.42 -3.90 24.56
CA ARG A 53 -5.37 -4.83 24.17
C ARG A 53 -4.07 -4.07 23.94
N PRO A 54 -2.91 -4.70 24.16
CA PRO A 54 -1.64 -4.15 23.71
C PRO A 54 -1.69 -3.82 22.22
N ALA A 55 -0.94 -2.78 21.83
CA ALA A 55 -0.76 -2.45 20.42
C ALA A 55 -0.11 -3.61 19.66
N ASP A 56 -0.43 -3.71 18.37
CA ASP A 56 0.17 -4.73 17.52
C ASP A 56 1.67 -4.43 17.37
N LEU A 57 2.52 -5.46 17.49
CA LEU A 57 3.96 -5.34 17.33
C LEU A 57 4.34 -5.22 15.84
N ARG A 58 3.96 -4.10 15.24
CA ARG A 58 4.25 -3.75 13.85
C ARG A 58 4.51 -2.26 13.73
N GLU A 59 5.24 -1.93 12.67
CA GLU A 59 5.26 -0.61 12.05
C GLU A 59 4.62 -0.72 10.65
N GLY A 60 4.37 0.40 9.99
CA GLY A 60 3.80 0.38 8.66
C GLY A 60 3.97 1.70 7.91
N PHE A 61 3.87 1.64 6.59
CA PHE A 61 3.80 2.81 5.72
C PHE A 61 2.60 2.64 4.80
N LYS A 62 1.70 3.62 4.78
CA LYS A 62 0.46 3.57 3.99
C LYS A 62 0.59 4.43 2.75
N TYR A 63 0.28 3.81 1.62
CA TYR A 63 0.30 4.39 0.28
C TYR A 63 -1.05 4.17 -0.41
N LYS A 64 -1.50 5.12 -1.22
CA LYS A 64 -2.76 5.09 -1.98
C LYS A 64 -2.56 5.52 -3.43
N ASN A 65 -3.62 5.44 -4.23
CA ASN A 65 -3.61 5.92 -5.62
C ASN A 65 -3.19 7.40 -5.71
N ASN A 66 -2.11 7.67 -6.43
CA ASN A 66 -1.65 9.03 -6.75
C ASN A 66 -2.66 9.86 -7.58
N ASP A 67 -3.62 9.23 -8.27
CA ASP A 67 -4.64 9.99 -9.01
C ASP A 67 -5.62 10.73 -8.09
N VAL A 68 -5.73 10.30 -6.83
CA VAL A 68 -6.78 10.75 -5.89
C VAL A 68 -6.17 11.32 -4.62
N PHE A 69 -5.01 10.82 -4.21
CA PHE A 69 -4.36 11.18 -2.96
C PHE A 69 -2.94 11.68 -3.21
N ASP A 70 -2.54 12.70 -2.47
CA ASP A 70 -1.15 13.15 -2.42
C ASP A 70 -0.37 12.29 -1.41
N ASN A 71 0.45 11.38 -1.91
CA ASN A 71 1.30 10.54 -1.08
C ASN A 71 2.59 11.29 -0.75
N VAL A 72 2.68 11.85 0.45
CA VAL A 72 3.90 12.53 0.93
C VAL A 72 5.00 11.50 1.19
N MET A 73 6.06 11.55 0.37
CA MET A 73 7.17 10.57 0.37
C MET A 73 8.44 11.06 1.08
N THR A 74 8.35 12.16 1.83
CA THR A 74 9.49 12.74 2.57
C THR A 74 10.17 11.70 3.45
N GLY A 75 11.51 11.66 3.38
CA GLY A 75 12.35 10.75 4.17
C GLY A 75 12.41 9.30 3.67
N THR A 76 11.63 8.94 2.63
CA THR A 76 11.68 7.57 2.09
C THR A 76 12.98 7.32 1.30
N PRO A 77 13.53 6.09 1.31
CA PRO A 77 14.71 5.74 0.52
C PRO A 77 14.50 5.89 -0.99
N ALA A 78 15.60 6.07 -1.72
CA ALA A 78 15.57 6.19 -3.18
C ALA A 78 14.90 4.97 -3.86
N GLY A 79 13.98 5.25 -4.79
CA GLY A 79 13.21 4.23 -5.50
C GLY A 79 11.97 3.73 -4.74
N PHE A 80 11.79 4.09 -3.45
CA PHE A 80 10.64 3.60 -2.68
C PHE A 80 9.31 4.12 -3.26
N ALA A 81 9.25 5.40 -3.61
CA ALA A 81 8.06 6.03 -4.15
C ALA A 81 7.65 5.45 -5.50
N GLU A 82 8.63 5.24 -6.38
CA GLU A 82 8.46 4.67 -7.72
C GLU A 82 7.98 3.22 -7.63
N THR A 83 8.58 2.43 -6.73
CA THR A 83 8.16 1.04 -6.48
C THR A 83 6.75 0.98 -5.90
N CYS A 84 6.38 1.88 -4.97
CA CYS A 84 5.01 1.95 -4.44
C CYS A 84 3.97 2.20 -5.55
N GLU A 85 4.18 3.23 -6.39
CA GLU A 85 3.27 3.54 -7.49
C GLU A 85 3.22 2.41 -8.53
N GLY A 86 4.38 1.90 -8.96
CA GLY A 86 4.47 0.82 -9.93
C GLY A 86 3.76 -0.45 -9.46
N PHE A 87 4.00 -0.85 -8.21
CA PHE A 87 3.36 -2.02 -7.61
C PHE A 87 1.86 -1.79 -7.39
N TYR A 88 1.44 -0.60 -6.94
CA TYR A 88 0.03 -0.24 -6.78
C TYR A 88 -0.75 -0.37 -8.09
N ARG A 89 -0.22 0.14 -9.21
CA ARG A 89 -0.87 0.06 -10.52
C ARG A 89 -1.05 -1.39 -10.99
N LYS A 90 -0.05 -2.25 -10.76
CA LYS A 90 -0.14 -3.67 -11.09
C LYS A 90 -1.19 -4.38 -10.23
N CYS A 91 -1.21 -4.10 -8.92
CA CYS A 91 -2.24 -4.60 -8.00
C CYS A 91 -3.64 -4.12 -8.39
N LEU A 92 -3.81 -2.85 -8.79
CA LEU A 92 -5.08 -2.30 -9.24
C LEU A 92 -5.59 -3.00 -10.50
N ALA A 93 -4.71 -3.23 -11.49
CA ALA A 93 -5.07 -3.95 -12.70
C ALA A 93 -5.47 -5.40 -12.41
N ALA A 94 -4.75 -6.08 -11.52
CA ALA A 94 -5.10 -7.42 -11.08
C ALA A 94 -6.44 -7.47 -10.33
N ALA A 95 -6.68 -6.52 -9.41
CA ALA A 95 -7.92 -6.40 -8.66
C ALA A 95 -9.13 -6.17 -9.57
N ARG A 96 -9.00 -5.32 -10.60
CA ARG A 96 -10.05 -5.12 -11.61
C ARG A 96 -10.39 -6.41 -12.35
N ARG A 97 -9.39 -7.18 -12.79
CA ARG A 97 -9.63 -8.48 -13.46
C ARG A 97 -10.37 -9.47 -12.56
N ILE A 98 -10.04 -9.49 -11.26
CA ILE A 98 -10.74 -10.33 -10.27
C ILE A 98 -12.19 -9.86 -10.11
N ALA A 99 -12.42 -8.55 -9.96
CA ALA A 99 -13.76 -7.99 -9.84
C ALA A 99 -14.64 -8.34 -11.06
N VAL A 100 -14.09 -8.21 -12.27
CA VAL A 100 -14.75 -8.62 -13.51
C VAL A 100 -15.07 -10.12 -13.52
N ALA A 101 -14.11 -10.97 -13.15
CA ALA A 101 -14.35 -12.41 -13.07
C ALA A 101 -15.46 -12.76 -12.07
N CYS A 102 -15.50 -12.11 -10.92
CA CYS A 102 -16.57 -12.27 -9.93
C CYS A 102 -17.92 -11.78 -10.47
N ALA A 103 -17.97 -10.64 -11.15
CA ALA A 103 -19.20 -10.11 -11.73
C ALA A 103 -19.79 -11.07 -12.78
N LEU A 104 -18.95 -11.66 -13.63
CA LEU A 104 -19.36 -12.66 -14.61
C LEU A 104 -19.88 -13.94 -13.94
N ALA A 105 -19.20 -14.41 -12.89
CA ALA A 105 -19.63 -15.60 -12.15
C ALA A 105 -20.96 -15.40 -11.39
N LEU A 106 -21.28 -14.16 -11.05
CA LEU A 106 -22.54 -13.75 -10.42
C LEU A 106 -23.63 -13.40 -11.45
N GLU A 107 -23.37 -13.59 -12.75
CA GLU A 107 -24.30 -13.25 -13.84
C GLU A 107 -24.79 -11.81 -13.79
N LEU A 108 -23.93 -10.87 -13.33
CA LEU A 108 -24.26 -9.45 -13.33
C LEU A 108 -24.29 -8.91 -14.76
N PRO A 109 -25.16 -7.94 -15.08
CA PRO A 109 -25.25 -7.37 -16.41
C PRO A 109 -23.89 -6.80 -16.86
N GLY A 110 -23.39 -7.28 -18.01
CA GLY A 110 -22.14 -6.78 -18.60
C GLY A 110 -22.20 -5.30 -19.01
N ASP A 111 -23.41 -4.75 -19.11
CA ASP A 111 -23.68 -3.38 -19.54
C ASP A 111 -23.52 -2.35 -18.42
N ASP A 112 -23.44 -2.78 -17.15
CA ASP A 112 -23.17 -1.90 -16.01
C ASP A 112 -21.66 -1.62 -15.95
N SER A 113 -21.21 -0.80 -16.90
CA SER A 113 -19.83 -0.39 -17.21
C SER A 113 -19.03 0.23 -16.05
N ARG A 114 -19.61 0.30 -14.85
CA ARG A 114 -18.93 0.76 -13.62
C ARG A 114 -18.05 -0.33 -12.99
N PHE A 115 -18.19 -1.59 -13.44
CA PHE A 115 -17.43 -2.74 -12.92
C PHE A 115 -16.28 -3.21 -13.83
N PHE A 116 -16.15 -2.68 -15.06
CA PHE A 116 -15.16 -3.10 -16.05
C PHE A 116 -14.07 -2.04 -16.26
#